data_AF-A0A8S2I7N6-F1
#
_entry.id   AF-A0A8S2I7N6-F1
#
_cell.length_a   1.000
_cell.length_b   1.000
_cell.length_c   1.000
_cell.angle_alpha   90.00
_cell.angle_beta   90.00
_cell.angle_gamma   90.00
#
_symmetry.space_group_name_H-M   'P 1'
#
loop_
_entity.id
_entity.type
_entity.pdbx_description
1 polymer ?
#
loop_
_entity_poly.entity_id
_entity_poly.type
_entity_poly.pdbx_seq_one_letter_code
_entity_poly.pdbx_strand_id
1 'polypeptide(L)'
;MLKRIFKRGRGAVNRSLHSIASDQATSEKHLVTTAEYAVTAEPFVYDPVKGSFLLDLPPELFYLIGEHLSHDDLSRLSQTCSRLYQFINSDTLWTHLIRFKFPPSIAKLYTNGIFEEERDEATETEKTHQNKAQRPSFLNSKDSEWKLDAAAIRSAADYNETTVIHLTMHLDQKWFRENVRYYQFNKTHSLNCKNIPLMKLMYFYLIDRKRVATTDMVVVHLNNENYLREIRTKDSLNGRVVKLFSVCWLDITGKMENILPGKYEFSWRMRLDMSAEIDGTTEFLAVPEYGTLICYRWTDEIIQEMKIKHGTAWFTADMGTTTIYKPSTVYVAVRNWTTPYWKQGLSWDCCELKLLPLQSKEG
;
A
#
# COMPACT_ATOMS: atom_id res chain seq x y z
N MET A 1 35.17 -18.66 -39.38
CA MET A 1 34.29 -19.38 -40.33
C MET A 1 33.01 -18.56 -40.47
N LEU A 2 32.85 -17.87 -41.62
CA LEU A 2 31.63 -17.28 -42.25
C LEU A 2 30.54 -16.68 -41.31
N LYS A 3 30.31 -15.36 -41.15
CA LYS A 3 29.95 -14.27 -42.11
C LYS A 3 28.86 -14.62 -43.14
N ARG A 4 27.64 -14.03 -42.98
CA ARG A 4 26.76 -13.32 -43.99
C ARG A 4 25.25 -13.59 -43.86
N ILE A 5 24.42 -12.54 -43.65
CA ILE A 5 23.44 -11.88 -44.59
C ILE A 5 22.03 -12.49 -44.48
N PHE A 6 20.95 -11.75 -44.11
CA PHE A 6 20.13 -10.75 -44.85
C PHE A 6 19.55 -9.71 -43.86
N LYS A 7 19.55 -8.37 -43.99
CA LYS A 7 19.15 -7.37 -45.01
C LYS A 7 17.63 -7.17 -45.25
N ARG A 8 17.14 -6.08 -44.65
CA ARG A 8 16.12 -5.09 -45.11
C ARG A 8 14.71 -5.56 -45.51
N GLY A 9 13.72 -4.99 -44.81
CA GLY A 9 12.41 -4.62 -45.36
C GLY A 9 11.89 -3.35 -44.68
N ARG A 10 12.15 -2.17 -45.28
CA ARG A 10 11.39 -0.94 -45.00
C ARG A 10 10.21 -0.93 -45.98
N GLY A 11 9.00 -0.92 -45.46
CA GLY A 11 7.78 -0.70 -46.23
C GLY A 11 6.92 0.31 -45.49
N ALA A 12 6.90 1.55 -45.99
CA ALA A 12 5.88 2.54 -45.67
C ALA A 12 4.65 2.24 -46.53
N VAL A 13 3.46 2.17 -45.93
CA VAL A 13 2.19 2.27 -46.65
C VAL A 13 1.23 3.18 -45.89
N ASN A 14 0.63 4.05 -46.68
CA ASN A 14 -0.27 5.13 -46.35
C ASN A 14 -1.62 4.70 -45.75
N ARG A 15 -2.15 5.64 -44.97
CA ARG A 15 -3.56 6.08 -44.85
C ARG A 15 -4.60 5.25 -45.61
N SER A 16 -5.56 4.74 -44.84
CA SER A 16 -6.96 4.57 -45.27
C SER A 16 -7.86 5.04 -44.15
N LEU A 17 -8.39 6.26 -44.31
CA LEU A 17 -9.57 6.76 -43.63
C LEU A 17 -10.76 6.01 -44.22
N HIS A 18 -11.48 5.24 -43.40
CA HIS A 18 -12.86 4.90 -43.68
C HIS A 18 -13.71 5.19 -42.44
N SER A 19 -14.57 6.19 -42.61
CA SER A 19 -15.76 6.46 -41.83
C SER A 19 -16.70 5.26 -41.86
N ILE A 20 -17.19 4.83 -40.70
CA ILE A 20 -18.48 4.15 -40.59
C ILE A 20 -19.20 4.68 -39.34
N ALA A 21 -20.39 5.22 -39.61
CA ALA A 21 -21.61 5.36 -38.81
C ALA A 21 -21.51 5.03 -37.31
N SER A 22 -21.83 5.94 -36.38
CA SER A 22 -23.18 6.47 -36.09
C SER A 22 -24.21 5.37 -35.75
N ASP A 23 -24.05 4.73 -34.60
CA ASP A 23 -25.16 4.05 -33.93
C ASP A 23 -25.59 4.84 -32.69
N GLN A 24 -26.62 5.66 -32.90
CA GLN A 24 -27.45 6.22 -31.85
C GLN A 24 -28.32 5.09 -31.29
N ALA A 25 -27.94 4.53 -30.15
CA ALA A 25 -28.82 3.70 -29.36
C ALA A 25 -29.74 4.62 -28.52
N THR A 26 -31.00 4.59 -28.90
CA THR A 26 -32.15 5.24 -28.27
C THR A 26 -32.26 4.91 -26.79
N SER A 27 -32.18 5.94 -25.96
CA SER A 27 -32.55 5.91 -24.54
C SER A 27 -34.07 5.82 -24.43
N GLU A 28 -34.59 4.61 -24.22
CA GLU A 28 -35.96 4.41 -23.77
C GLU A 28 -36.06 4.82 -22.30
N LYS A 29 -36.64 5.99 -22.07
CA LYS A 29 -37.13 6.43 -20.76
C LYS A 29 -38.34 5.58 -20.39
N HIS A 30 -38.14 4.51 -19.62
CA HIS A 30 -39.22 3.94 -18.83
C HIS A 30 -39.59 4.93 -17.73
N LEU A 31 -40.69 5.67 -17.94
CA LEU A 31 -41.44 6.30 -16.85
C LEU A 31 -41.97 5.17 -15.96
N VAL A 32 -41.30 4.94 -14.83
CA VAL A 32 -41.89 4.23 -13.70
C VAL A 32 -42.79 5.23 -12.99
N THR A 33 -44.09 5.09 -13.20
CA THR A 33 -45.14 5.72 -12.39
C THR A 33 -45.04 5.15 -10.97
N THR A 34 -44.35 5.87 -10.09
CA THR A 34 -44.41 5.61 -8.65
C THR A 34 -45.82 5.94 -8.17
N ALA A 35 -46.59 4.90 -7.84
CA ALA A 35 -47.85 5.05 -7.12
C ALA A 35 -47.57 5.71 -5.77
N GLU A 36 -48.17 6.88 -5.56
CA GLU A 36 -48.23 7.55 -4.26
C GLU A 36 -49.03 6.67 -3.29
N TYR A 37 -48.33 5.82 -2.54
CA TYR A 37 -48.86 5.30 -1.29
C TYR A 37 -48.80 6.43 -0.27
N ALA A 38 -49.91 7.16 -0.13
CA ALA A 38 -50.18 8.01 1.02
C ALA A 38 -50.30 7.12 2.27
N VAL A 39 -49.17 6.73 2.85
CA VAL A 39 -49.11 6.24 4.22
C VAL A 39 -49.36 7.48 5.08
N THR A 40 -50.56 7.54 5.65
CA THR A 40 -50.88 8.46 6.75
C THR A 40 -49.96 8.11 7.91
N ALA A 41 -48.77 8.71 7.94
CA ALA A 41 -47.89 8.69 9.08
C ALA A 41 -48.61 9.42 10.20
N GLU A 42 -49.18 8.66 11.14
CA GLU A 42 -49.58 9.25 12.41
C GLU A 42 -48.37 9.99 12.98
N PRO A 43 -48.54 11.23 13.48
CA PRO A 43 -47.46 11.96 14.10
C PRO A 43 -46.96 11.12 15.28
N PHE A 44 -45.78 10.53 15.12
CA PHE A 44 -45.04 9.96 16.24
C PHE A 44 -44.80 11.12 17.21
N VAL A 45 -45.63 11.18 18.25
CA VAL A 45 -45.40 12.01 19.41
C VAL A 45 -44.12 11.48 20.01
N TYR A 46 -43.01 12.17 19.71
CA TYR A 46 -41.70 11.88 20.28
C TYR A 46 -41.81 12.21 21.77
N ASP A 47 -42.17 11.21 22.56
CA ASP A 47 -41.95 11.26 24.00
C ASP A 47 -40.44 11.48 24.15
N PRO A 48 -39.97 12.59 24.76
CA PRO A 48 -38.55 12.85 24.91
C PRO A 48 -37.97 11.72 25.74
N VAL A 49 -37.43 10.73 25.03
CA VAL A 49 -36.80 9.54 25.59
C VAL A 49 -35.83 10.04 26.65
N LYS A 50 -36.10 9.68 27.91
CA LYS A 50 -35.15 9.82 29.03
C LYS A 50 -33.75 9.54 28.49
N GLY A 51 -32.85 10.51 28.66
CA GLY A 51 -31.58 10.67 27.95
C GLY A 51 -30.90 9.36 27.49
N SER A 52 -30.37 9.38 26.27
CA SER A 52 -29.56 8.27 25.76
C SER A 52 -28.41 8.01 26.73
N PHE A 53 -28.49 6.90 27.48
CA PHE A 53 -27.46 6.46 28.44
C PHE A 53 -26.06 6.41 27.80
N LEU A 54 -25.99 6.17 26.50
CA LEU A 54 -24.74 6.19 25.74
C LEU A 54 -24.13 7.58 25.71
N LEU A 55 -24.92 8.62 25.43
CA LEU A 55 -24.41 9.99 25.38
C LEU A 55 -23.98 10.49 26.76
N ASP A 56 -24.56 9.99 27.83
CA ASP A 56 -24.18 10.38 29.20
C ASP A 56 -22.92 9.69 29.72
N LEU A 57 -22.30 8.80 28.92
CA LEU A 57 -21.05 8.17 29.30
C LEU A 57 -19.89 9.18 29.37
N PRO A 58 -18.97 9.00 30.32
CA PRO A 58 -17.72 9.75 30.35
C PRO A 58 -16.85 9.40 29.11
N PRO A 59 -16.01 10.34 28.60
CA PRO A 59 -15.19 10.14 27.41
C PRO A 59 -14.31 8.89 27.44
N GLU A 60 -13.85 8.48 28.62
CA GLU A 60 -13.00 7.32 28.84
C GLU A 60 -13.68 6.02 28.39
N LEU A 61 -14.98 5.87 28.65
CA LEU A 61 -15.73 4.71 28.19
C LEU A 61 -15.94 4.73 26.68
N PHE A 62 -16.05 5.90 26.07
CA PHE A 62 -16.10 6.00 24.62
C PHE A 62 -14.79 5.62 23.96
N TYR A 63 -13.64 5.87 24.59
CA TYR A 63 -12.35 5.39 24.09
C TYR A 63 -12.31 3.86 24.07
N LEU A 64 -12.74 3.20 25.15
CA LEU A 64 -12.82 1.74 25.25
C LEU A 64 -13.80 1.16 24.22
N ILE A 65 -14.98 1.76 24.04
CA ILE A 65 -15.91 1.35 22.98
C ILE A 65 -15.23 1.48 21.61
N GLY A 66 -14.53 2.60 21.36
CA GLY A 66 -13.84 2.87 20.11
C GLY A 66 -12.73 1.87 19.78
N GLU A 67 -12.07 1.28 20.78
CA GLU A 67 -11.05 0.23 20.58
C GLU A 67 -11.59 -0.98 19.82
N HIS A 68 -12.86 -1.33 20.09
CA HIS A 68 -13.55 -2.49 19.53
C HIS A 68 -14.30 -2.21 18.23
N LEU A 69 -14.41 -0.95 17.82
CA LEU A 69 -15.10 -0.58 16.58
C LEU A 69 -14.15 -0.58 15.38
N SER A 70 -14.69 -0.98 14.23
CA SER A 70 -14.03 -0.76 12.94
C SER A 70 -14.02 0.73 12.59
N HIS A 71 -13.16 1.16 11.66
CA HIS A 71 -13.17 2.54 11.21
C HIS A 71 -14.46 2.92 10.46
N ASP A 72 -15.10 1.95 9.81
CA ASP A 72 -16.41 2.12 9.16
C ASP A 72 -17.51 2.32 10.20
N ASP A 73 -17.49 1.55 11.29
CA ASP A 73 -18.46 1.70 12.39
C ASP A 73 -18.26 3.02 13.13
N LEU A 74 -17.01 3.43 13.37
CA LEU A 74 -16.71 4.77 13.87
C LEU A 74 -17.25 5.86 12.93
N SER A 75 -17.10 5.70 11.61
CA SER A 75 -17.65 6.64 10.64
C SER A 75 -19.18 6.72 10.73
N ARG A 76 -19.87 5.57 10.78
CA ARG A 76 -21.34 5.51 10.95
C ARG A 76 -21.78 6.10 12.28
N LEU A 77 -21.07 5.80 13.37
CA LEU A 77 -21.36 6.34 14.69
C LEU A 77 -21.25 7.87 14.71
N SER A 78 -20.31 8.45 13.96
CA SER A 78 -20.16 9.91 13.84
C SER A 78 -21.33 10.59 13.13
N GLN A 79 -22.15 9.84 12.38
CA GLN A 79 -23.31 10.37 11.67
C GLN A 79 -24.59 10.35 12.54
N THR A 80 -24.55 9.76 13.74
CA THR A 80 -25.75 9.58 14.57
C THR A 80 -26.16 10.84 15.32
N CYS A 81 -25.21 11.59 15.89
CA CYS A 81 -25.48 12.86 16.57
C CYS A 81 -24.24 13.77 16.63
N SER A 82 -24.45 15.06 16.90
CA SER A 82 -23.38 16.07 16.94
C SER A 82 -22.31 15.79 18.00
N ARG A 83 -22.70 15.26 19.16
CA ARG A 83 -21.75 14.92 20.24
C ARG A 83 -20.80 13.80 19.82
N LEU A 84 -21.32 12.73 19.21
CA LEU A 84 -20.51 11.63 18.69
C LEU A 84 -19.67 12.07 17.49
N TYR A 85 -20.22 12.93 16.63
CA TYR A 85 -19.45 13.57 15.56
C TYR A 85 -18.23 14.32 16.12
N GLN A 86 -18.42 15.17 17.13
CA GLN A 86 -17.33 15.93 17.75
C GLN A 86 -16.30 15.01 18.41
N PHE A 87 -16.76 14.00 19.15
CA PHE A 87 -15.88 13.01 19.78
C PHE A 87 -15.04 12.25 18.76
N ILE A 88 -15.66 11.73 17.69
CA ILE A 88 -14.98 10.95 16.63
C ILE A 88 -14.12 11.83 15.73
N ASN A 89 -14.36 13.14 15.73
CA ASN A 89 -13.48 14.12 15.10
C ASN A 89 -12.62 14.88 16.13
N SER A 90 -12.30 14.26 17.26
CA SER A 90 -11.28 14.77 18.20
C SER A 90 -9.94 14.07 17.99
N ASP A 91 -8.82 14.79 18.12
CA ASP A 91 -7.50 14.17 18.07
C ASP A 91 -7.28 13.18 19.23
N THR A 92 -7.95 13.38 20.37
CA THR A 92 -7.82 12.55 21.57
C THR A 92 -8.22 11.10 21.32
N LEU A 93 -9.36 10.86 20.66
CA LEU A 93 -9.79 9.50 20.31
C LEU A 93 -8.76 8.81 19.41
N TRP A 94 -8.29 9.46 18.35
CA TRP A 94 -7.37 8.82 17.41
C TRP A 94 -5.98 8.64 18.00
N THR A 95 -5.54 9.55 18.86
CA THR A 95 -4.33 9.38 19.68
C THR A 95 -4.43 8.13 20.54
N HIS A 96 -5.58 7.95 21.20
CA HIS A 96 -5.88 6.76 22.01
C HIS A 96 -5.84 5.48 21.15
N LEU A 97 -6.55 5.47 20.02
CA LEU A 97 -6.56 4.32 19.10
C LEU A 97 -5.17 4.01 18.55
N ILE A 98 -4.33 5.01 18.30
CA ILE A 98 -2.94 4.79 17.86
C ILE A 98 -2.12 4.12 18.97
N ARG A 99 -2.22 4.60 20.21
CA ARG A 99 -1.54 4.00 21.37
C ARG A 99 -1.99 2.58 21.64
N PHE A 100 -3.28 2.31 21.45
CA PHE A 100 -3.86 0.99 21.66
C PHE A 100 -3.46 -0.02 20.58
N LYS A 101 -3.54 0.37 19.29
CA LYS A 101 -3.38 -0.59 18.18
C LYS A 101 -1.94 -0.78 17.71
N PHE A 102 -1.03 0.17 17.97
CA PHE A 102 0.32 0.14 17.41
C PHE A 102 1.43 0.03 18.47
N PRO A 103 2.62 -0.50 18.11
CA PRO A 103 3.78 -0.58 18.98
C PRO A 103 4.09 0.72 19.72
N PRO A 104 4.55 0.68 20.99
CA PRO A 104 4.85 1.90 21.74
C PRO A 104 5.90 2.77 21.07
N SER A 105 6.82 2.20 20.29
CA SER A 105 7.79 2.96 19.48
C SER A 105 7.11 3.81 18.42
N ILE A 106 6.13 3.25 17.70
CA ILE A 106 5.29 3.94 16.71
C ILE A 106 4.38 4.93 17.43
N ALA A 107 3.63 4.49 18.44
CA ALA A 107 2.70 5.34 19.17
C ALA A 107 3.40 6.54 19.83
N LYS A 108 4.54 6.33 20.50
CA LYS A 108 5.33 7.43 21.10
C LYS A 108 5.80 8.40 20.02
N LEU A 109 6.23 7.89 18.87
CA LEU A 109 6.63 8.74 17.75
C LEU A 109 5.49 9.67 17.31
N TYR A 110 4.26 9.17 17.24
CA TYR A 110 3.15 9.94 16.67
C TYR A 110 2.29 10.68 17.69
N THR A 111 2.34 10.29 18.96
CA THR A 111 1.46 10.84 20.01
C THR A 111 2.16 11.73 21.01
N ASN A 112 3.50 11.69 21.09
CA ASN A 112 4.25 12.50 22.04
C ASN A 112 5.11 13.53 21.29
N GLY A 113 4.62 14.76 21.20
CA GLY A 113 5.48 15.95 21.10
C GLY A 113 6.06 16.35 19.75
N ILE A 114 5.92 15.58 18.64
CA ILE A 114 6.40 16.02 17.31
C ILE A 114 5.87 17.42 16.92
N PHE A 115 4.76 17.87 17.52
CA PHE A 115 4.16 19.19 17.25
C PHE A 115 4.23 20.16 18.44
N GLU A 116 4.76 19.75 19.60
CA GLU A 116 4.82 20.60 20.79
C GLU A 116 6.14 21.38 20.88
N GLU A 117 7.22 20.91 20.23
CA GLU A 117 8.57 21.48 20.41
C GLU A 117 8.91 22.72 19.55
N GLU A 118 8.08 23.12 18.58
CA GLU A 118 8.43 24.24 17.69
C GLU A 118 7.95 25.63 18.15
N ARG A 119 7.40 25.77 19.37
CA ARG A 119 6.91 27.07 19.84
C ARG A 119 7.94 27.97 20.51
N ASP A 120 9.10 27.45 20.96
CA ASP A 120 9.99 28.24 21.83
C ASP A 120 11.42 28.49 21.28
N GLU A 121 11.84 27.89 20.15
CA GLU A 121 13.21 28.07 19.62
C GLU A 121 13.40 29.30 18.69
N ALA A 122 12.37 30.12 18.47
CA ALA A 122 12.49 31.35 17.68
C ALA A 122 13.28 32.49 18.36
N THR A 123 13.95 32.23 19.50
CA THR A 123 14.66 33.25 20.28
C THR A 123 16.13 32.99 20.59
N GLU A 124 16.74 31.88 20.17
CA GLU A 124 18.19 31.67 20.35
C GLU A 124 18.97 31.74 19.03
N THR A 125 19.48 32.94 18.81
CA THR A 125 20.64 33.33 18.00
C THR A 125 21.68 32.22 17.78
N GLU A 126 21.76 31.76 16.53
CA GLU A 126 22.94 31.99 15.67
C GLU A 126 24.33 31.73 16.28
N LYS A 127 24.67 30.46 16.55
CA LYS A 127 26.07 29.96 16.50
C LYS A 127 26.13 28.55 15.92
N THR A 128 25.99 28.46 14.59
CA THR A 128 26.14 27.22 13.83
C THR A 128 27.63 26.82 13.74
N HIS A 129 28.04 25.83 14.53
CA HIS A 129 29.28 25.08 14.27
C HIS A 129 29.04 24.10 13.11
N GLN A 130 29.84 24.25 12.06
CA GLN A 130 29.92 23.34 10.91
C GLN A 130 30.42 21.96 11.36
N ASN A 131 29.50 21.01 11.55
CA ASN A 131 29.82 19.59 11.45
C ASN A 131 29.19 19.03 10.17
N LYS A 132 29.99 18.98 9.11
CA LYS A 132 29.69 18.20 7.90
C LYS A 132 29.63 16.72 8.29
N ALA A 133 28.45 16.23 8.59
CA ALA A 133 28.19 14.79 8.51
C ALA A 133 28.44 14.39 7.04
N GLN A 134 29.46 13.57 6.81
CA GLN A 134 29.69 12.93 5.53
C GLN A 134 28.44 12.12 5.17
N ARG A 135 27.66 12.62 4.21
CA ARG A 135 26.69 11.78 3.50
C ARG A 135 27.45 10.60 2.91
N PRO A 136 27.05 9.36 3.18
CA PRO A 136 27.75 8.22 2.62
C PRO A 136 27.59 8.25 1.08
N SER A 137 28.71 8.04 0.39
CA SER A 137 28.91 8.39 -1.02
C SER A 137 28.27 7.45 -2.04
N PHE A 138 27.26 6.67 -1.65
CA PHE A 138 26.62 5.67 -2.52
C PHE A 138 25.43 6.20 -3.36
N LEU A 139 24.97 7.43 -3.14
CA LEU A 139 23.78 7.99 -3.81
C LEU A 139 24.05 8.76 -5.12
N ASN A 140 25.28 8.78 -5.64
CA ASN A 140 25.60 9.46 -6.89
C ASN A 140 26.02 8.48 -7.99
N SER A 141 25.05 7.84 -8.62
CA SER A 141 25.22 7.20 -9.92
C SER A 141 23.91 7.34 -10.69
N LYS A 142 23.88 8.25 -11.66
CA LYS A 142 22.72 8.48 -12.53
C LYS A 142 22.56 7.42 -13.64
N ASP A 143 23.49 6.47 -13.77
CA ASP A 143 23.55 5.55 -14.91
C ASP A 143 23.74 4.07 -14.54
N SER A 144 23.45 3.65 -13.30
CA SER A 144 23.58 2.23 -12.94
C SER A 144 22.31 1.45 -13.26
N GLU A 145 22.43 0.52 -14.21
CA GLU A 145 21.53 -0.63 -14.38
C GLU A 145 21.05 -1.13 -13.00
N TRP A 146 19.73 -1.26 -12.85
CA TRP A 146 19.05 -1.65 -11.60
C TRP A 146 19.31 -3.12 -11.21
N LYS A 147 20.57 -3.47 -10.97
CA LYS A 147 20.91 -4.62 -10.15
C LYS A 147 20.46 -4.26 -8.74
N LEU A 148 19.35 -4.86 -8.30
CA LEU A 148 18.84 -4.79 -6.93
C LEU A 148 20.03 -4.72 -5.99
N ASP A 149 20.22 -3.56 -5.37
CA ASP A 149 21.54 -3.10 -4.94
C ASP A 149 22.17 -4.20 -4.10
N ALA A 150 23.24 -4.80 -4.61
CA ALA A 150 23.94 -5.84 -3.88
C ALA A 150 24.42 -5.29 -2.51
N ALA A 151 24.57 -3.97 -2.37
CA ALA A 151 24.76 -3.32 -1.08
C ALA A 151 23.52 -3.35 -0.18
N ALA A 152 22.30 -3.20 -0.70
CA ALA A 152 21.07 -3.35 0.09
C ALA A 152 20.85 -4.80 0.54
N ILE A 153 21.09 -5.79 -0.34
CA ILE A 153 21.02 -7.21 0.04
C ILE A 153 22.09 -7.54 1.09
N ARG A 154 23.34 -7.07 0.90
CA ARG A 154 24.42 -7.26 1.88
C ARG A 154 24.14 -6.55 3.20
N SER A 155 23.67 -5.30 3.16
CA SER A 155 23.25 -4.56 4.35
C SER A 155 22.18 -5.33 5.13
N ALA A 156 21.12 -5.78 4.45
CA ALA A 156 20.06 -6.57 5.12
C ALA A 156 20.55 -7.92 5.66
N ALA A 157 21.54 -8.56 5.02
CA ALA A 157 22.12 -9.83 5.47
C ALA A 157 23.14 -9.66 6.60
N ASP A 158 23.89 -8.55 6.61
CA ASP A 158 24.92 -8.23 7.61
C ASP A 158 24.34 -7.62 8.89
N TYR A 159 23.06 -7.18 8.87
CA TYR A 159 22.34 -6.70 10.05
C TYR A 159 21.95 -7.86 10.98
N ASN A 160 22.90 -8.25 11.82
CA ASN A 160 22.68 -9.24 12.90
C ASN A 160 21.77 -8.63 14.00
N GLU A 161 20.75 -9.39 14.44
CA GLU A 161 19.70 -8.99 15.41
C GLU A 161 20.24 -8.27 16.67
N THR A 162 21.45 -8.62 17.09
CA THR A 162 22.09 -8.14 18.31
C THR A 162 22.53 -6.67 18.27
N THR A 163 22.79 -6.11 17.07
CA THR A 163 23.27 -4.72 16.94
C THR A 163 22.12 -3.69 16.96
N VAL A 164 20.88 -4.16 16.75
CA VAL A 164 19.70 -3.30 16.57
C VAL A 164 19.16 -2.75 17.91
N ILE A 165 19.50 -3.37 19.04
CA ILE A 165 18.92 -3.05 20.36
C ILE A 165 19.28 -1.63 20.86
N HIS A 166 20.30 -0.97 20.31
CA HIS A 166 20.77 0.35 20.80
C HIS A 166 20.60 1.54 19.85
N LEU A 167 19.98 1.36 18.69
CA LEU A 167 19.70 2.50 17.80
C LEU A 167 18.42 3.20 18.25
N THR A 168 18.57 4.19 19.14
CA THR A 168 17.53 5.16 19.48
C THR A 168 16.96 5.73 18.17
N MET A 169 15.67 5.53 17.95
CA MET A 169 14.97 5.86 16.71
C MET A 169 14.89 7.39 16.53
N HIS A 170 15.91 8.01 15.96
CA HIS A 170 15.83 9.39 15.50
C HIS A 170 15.18 9.43 14.11
N LEU A 171 13.85 9.43 14.08
CA LEU A 171 13.13 9.96 12.93
C LEU A 171 13.29 11.48 12.91
N ASP A 172 13.66 12.04 11.77
CA ASP A 172 13.57 13.47 11.54
C ASP A 172 12.09 13.88 11.55
N GLN A 173 11.70 14.65 12.58
CA GLN A 173 10.34 15.17 12.74
C GLN A 173 9.89 15.96 11.49
N LYS A 174 10.79 16.69 10.83
CA LYS A 174 10.46 17.53 9.67
C LYS A 174 10.06 16.69 8.47
N TRP A 175 10.88 15.71 8.09
CA TRP A 175 10.59 14.76 7.01
C TRP A 175 9.24 14.07 7.23
N PHE A 176 8.95 13.73 8.48
CA PHE A 176 7.70 13.09 8.83
C PHE A 176 6.49 14.02 8.65
N ARG A 177 6.56 15.26 9.13
CA ARG A 177 5.51 16.26 8.90
C ARG A 177 5.27 16.48 7.41
N GLU A 178 6.31 16.48 6.59
CA GLU A 178 6.21 16.59 5.14
C GLU A 178 5.47 15.39 4.52
N ASN A 179 5.74 14.16 4.95
CA ASN A 179 5.04 12.96 4.45
C ASN A 179 3.58 12.92 4.87
N VAL A 180 3.27 13.32 6.11
CA VAL A 180 1.87 13.44 6.58
C VAL A 180 1.15 14.53 5.80
N ARG A 181 1.78 15.70 5.63
CA ARG A 181 1.23 16.79 4.80
C ARG A 181 1.04 16.36 3.34
N TYR A 182 1.95 15.56 2.79
CA TYR A 182 1.82 14.99 1.45
C TYR A 182 0.63 14.02 1.36
N TYR A 183 0.47 13.14 2.35
CA TYR A 183 -0.67 12.24 2.42
C TYR A 183 -1.99 13.01 2.56
N GLN A 184 -2.00 14.05 3.41
CA GLN A 184 -3.10 15.00 3.50
C GLN A 184 -3.37 15.60 2.13
N PHE A 185 -2.38 16.24 1.49
CA PHE A 185 -2.53 16.94 0.23
C PHE A 185 -3.07 16.04 -0.89
N ASN A 186 -2.45 14.86 -1.10
CA ASN A 186 -2.81 13.99 -2.22
C ASN A 186 -4.14 13.24 -2.02
N LYS A 187 -4.46 12.79 -0.79
CA LYS A 187 -5.67 12.01 -0.55
C LYS A 187 -6.87 12.91 -0.24
N THR A 188 -6.67 14.14 0.26
CA THR A 188 -7.77 15.06 0.60
C THR A 188 -8.19 16.01 -0.52
N HIS A 189 -7.37 16.20 -1.57
CA HIS A 189 -7.80 16.96 -2.75
C HIS A 189 -9.03 16.36 -3.45
N SER A 190 -9.30 15.06 -3.30
CA SER A 190 -10.54 14.46 -3.80
C SER A 190 -11.75 14.61 -2.87
N LEU A 191 -11.56 14.99 -1.59
CA LEU A 191 -12.60 14.89 -0.55
C LEU A 191 -12.99 16.21 0.15
N ASN A 192 -12.48 17.38 -0.26
CA ASN A 192 -12.89 18.68 0.31
C ASN A 192 -12.73 18.77 1.86
N CYS A 193 -11.72 18.08 2.39
CA CYS A 193 -11.57 17.77 3.82
C CYS A 193 -10.77 18.83 4.60
N LYS A 194 -11.22 20.09 4.63
CA LYS A 194 -10.48 21.18 5.29
C LYS A 194 -10.35 21.07 6.82
N ASN A 195 -11.08 20.17 7.49
CA ASN A 195 -11.16 20.10 8.96
C ASN A 195 -11.01 18.67 9.52
N ILE A 196 -10.31 17.76 8.84
CA ILE A 196 -10.06 16.44 9.42
C ILE A 196 -8.97 16.57 10.51
N PRO A 197 -9.19 16.04 11.72
CA PRO A 197 -8.19 16.02 12.78
C PRO A 197 -6.89 15.32 12.33
N LEU A 198 -5.76 15.85 12.77
CA LEU A 198 -4.44 15.35 12.37
C LEU A 198 -4.25 13.89 12.75
N MET A 199 -4.64 13.51 13.96
CA MET A 199 -4.47 12.17 14.48
C MET A 199 -5.41 11.17 13.81
N LYS A 200 -6.56 11.63 13.32
CA LYS A 200 -7.43 10.84 12.45
C LYS A 200 -6.72 10.50 11.14
N LEU A 201 -6.11 11.49 10.50
CA LEU A 201 -5.33 11.29 9.28
C LEU A 201 -4.13 10.37 9.52
N MET A 202 -3.49 10.52 10.67
CA MET A 202 -2.39 9.66 11.10
C MET A 202 -2.82 8.20 11.22
N TYR A 203 -3.92 7.96 11.95
CA TYR A 203 -4.44 6.62 12.13
C TYR A 203 -4.75 5.98 10.78
N PHE A 204 -5.45 6.71 9.89
CA PHE A 204 -5.72 6.23 8.54
C PHE A 204 -4.44 5.96 7.75
N TYR A 205 -3.42 6.81 7.86
CA TYR A 205 -2.14 6.59 7.22
C TYR A 205 -1.43 5.31 7.72
N LEU A 206 -1.51 5.03 9.01
CA LEU A 206 -0.90 3.85 9.64
C LEU A 206 -1.63 2.54 9.28
N ILE A 207 -2.96 2.56 9.17
CA ILE A 207 -3.73 1.37 8.74
C ILE A 207 -3.77 1.21 7.21
N ASP A 208 -3.40 2.23 6.44
CA ASP A 208 -3.42 2.18 4.98
C ASP A 208 -2.36 1.20 4.47
N ARG A 209 -2.79 0.25 3.64
CA ARG A 209 -1.90 -0.67 2.94
C ARG A 209 -1.05 0.13 1.95
N LYS A 210 0.27 0.03 2.08
CA LYS A 210 1.19 0.65 1.11
C LYS A 210 1.27 -0.28 -0.09
N ARG A 211 0.87 0.21 -1.27
CA ARG A 211 0.77 -0.59 -2.49
C ARG A 211 1.65 -0.01 -3.58
N VAL A 212 2.22 -0.89 -4.40
CA VAL A 212 2.81 -0.55 -5.69
C VAL A 212 2.17 -1.45 -6.74
N ALA A 213 1.58 -0.82 -7.76
CA ALA A 213 1.04 -1.54 -8.90
C ALA A 213 2.18 -2.18 -9.68
N THR A 214 2.00 -3.41 -10.17
CA THR A 214 3.02 -4.08 -10.98
C THR A 214 3.29 -3.34 -12.29
N THR A 215 2.33 -2.54 -12.77
CA THR A 215 2.50 -1.69 -13.95
C THR A 215 3.40 -0.47 -13.71
N ASP A 216 3.64 -0.10 -12.45
CA ASP A 216 4.60 0.94 -12.06
C ASP A 216 5.99 0.36 -11.72
N MET A 217 6.16 -0.96 -11.86
CA MET A 217 7.40 -1.69 -11.63
C MET A 217 8.20 -1.85 -12.92
N VAL A 218 9.49 -2.16 -12.76
CA VAL A 218 10.36 -2.57 -13.86
C VAL A 218 10.12 -4.05 -14.12
N VAL A 219 9.55 -4.36 -15.27
CA VAL A 219 9.26 -5.73 -15.69
C VAL A 219 10.08 -6.09 -16.91
N VAL A 220 10.95 -7.09 -16.77
CA VAL A 220 11.71 -7.61 -17.90
C VAL A 220 10.75 -8.25 -18.91
N HIS A 221 11.00 -8.04 -20.20
CA HIS A 221 10.18 -8.53 -21.33
C HIS A 221 8.79 -7.89 -21.44
N LEU A 222 8.49 -6.85 -20.66
CA LEU A 222 7.24 -6.10 -20.80
C LEU A 222 7.10 -5.52 -22.21
N ASN A 223 5.86 -5.47 -22.71
CA ASN A 223 5.50 -5.03 -24.06
C ASN A 223 5.97 -5.95 -25.19
N ASN A 224 6.40 -7.18 -24.87
CA ASN A 224 6.55 -8.23 -25.86
C ASN A 224 5.27 -9.08 -25.87
N GLU A 225 4.59 -9.11 -27.02
CA GLU A 225 3.31 -9.79 -27.19
C GLU A 225 3.36 -11.29 -26.83
N ASN A 226 4.51 -11.92 -26.95
CA ASN A 226 4.65 -13.35 -26.65
C ASN A 226 5.01 -13.63 -25.19
N TYR A 227 5.49 -12.63 -24.45
CA TYR A 227 6.14 -12.83 -23.14
C TYR A 227 5.35 -12.23 -21.99
N LEU A 228 5.43 -10.91 -21.78
CA LEU A 228 4.75 -10.20 -20.70
C LEU A 228 4.01 -9.00 -21.29
N ARG A 229 2.71 -8.90 -20.97
CA ARG A 229 1.87 -7.77 -21.42
C ARG A 229 1.13 -7.14 -20.26
N GLU A 230 0.96 -5.83 -20.37
CA GLU A 230 -0.01 -5.11 -19.58
C GLU A 230 -1.42 -5.35 -20.14
N ILE A 231 -2.36 -5.69 -19.26
CA ILE A 231 -3.76 -5.95 -19.62
C ILE A 231 -4.67 -5.08 -18.76
N ARG A 232 -5.63 -4.40 -19.40
CA ARG A 232 -6.70 -3.69 -18.71
C ARG A 232 -7.74 -4.69 -18.22
N THR A 233 -8.10 -4.61 -16.95
CA THR A 233 -9.17 -5.42 -16.36
C THR A 233 -9.88 -4.66 -15.26
N LYS A 234 -11.20 -4.82 -15.17
CA LYS A 234 -12.04 -4.20 -14.13
C LYS A 234 -11.78 -4.80 -12.76
N ASP A 235 -11.23 -6.00 -12.70
CA ASP A 235 -10.94 -6.70 -11.45
C ASP A 235 -9.61 -6.26 -10.81
N SER A 236 -8.81 -5.46 -11.50
CA SER A 236 -7.56 -4.88 -10.99
C SER A 236 -7.87 -3.71 -10.08
N LEU A 237 -7.14 -3.59 -8.96
CA LEU A 237 -7.25 -2.43 -8.07
C LEU A 237 -6.79 -1.14 -8.75
N ASN A 238 -5.93 -1.26 -9.77
CA ASN A 238 -5.35 -0.14 -10.52
C ASN A 238 -5.84 -0.09 -11.98
N GLY A 239 -6.86 -0.90 -12.32
CA GLY A 239 -7.42 -1.05 -13.67
C GLY A 239 -6.51 -1.76 -14.68
N ARG A 240 -5.27 -2.11 -14.31
CA ARG A 240 -4.22 -2.66 -15.19
C ARG A 240 -3.36 -3.66 -14.44
N VAL A 241 -3.05 -4.78 -15.08
CA VAL A 241 -2.25 -5.88 -14.51
C VAL A 241 -1.15 -6.27 -15.49
N VAL A 242 -0.09 -6.91 -14.99
CA VAL A 242 0.93 -7.54 -15.83
C VAL A 242 0.64 -9.03 -15.93
N LYS A 243 0.43 -9.53 -17.15
CA LYS A 243 0.18 -10.94 -17.44
C LYS A 243 1.39 -11.58 -18.12
N LEU A 244 1.83 -12.70 -17.56
CA LEU A 244 2.83 -13.59 -18.11
C LEU A 244 2.20 -14.59 -19.08
N PHE A 245 2.59 -14.51 -20.33
CA PHE A 245 2.24 -15.47 -21.38
C PHE A 245 3.26 -16.59 -21.46
N SER A 246 4.55 -16.30 -21.62
CA SER A 246 5.60 -17.32 -21.65
C SER A 246 7.00 -16.70 -21.55
N VAL A 247 7.83 -17.06 -20.57
CA VAL A 247 9.25 -16.63 -20.51
C VAL A 247 10.15 -17.75 -19.99
N CYS A 248 11.42 -17.80 -20.43
CA CYS A 248 12.41 -18.73 -19.88
C CYS A 248 13.10 -18.21 -18.60
N TRP A 249 12.93 -16.92 -18.28
CA TRP A 249 13.32 -16.31 -17.01
C TRP A 249 12.44 -15.09 -16.70
N LEU A 250 12.18 -14.85 -15.42
CA LEU A 250 11.31 -13.81 -14.91
C LEU A 250 12.06 -12.89 -13.95
N ASP A 251 11.91 -11.57 -14.13
CA ASP A 251 12.36 -10.57 -13.16
C ASP A 251 11.41 -9.36 -13.20
N ILE A 252 10.77 -9.10 -12.07
CA ILE A 252 9.90 -7.95 -11.80
C ILE A 252 10.50 -7.26 -10.59
N THR A 253 10.83 -5.98 -10.69
CA THR A 253 11.43 -5.22 -9.58
C THR A 253 10.72 -3.90 -9.38
N GLY A 254 10.52 -3.53 -8.13
CA GLY A 254 9.89 -2.27 -7.74
C GLY A 254 10.45 -1.76 -6.43
N LYS A 255 9.94 -0.61 -6.00
CA LYS A 255 10.27 -0.06 -4.68
C LYS A 255 9.06 0.65 -4.08
N MET A 256 8.92 0.56 -2.77
CA MET A 256 8.00 1.37 -1.98
C MET A 256 8.82 2.37 -1.16
N GLU A 257 8.60 3.66 -1.38
CA GLU A 257 9.35 4.71 -0.70
C GLU A 257 8.66 5.14 0.60
N ASN A 258 9.45 5.72 1.51
CA ASN A 258 8.95 6.37 2.73
C ASN A 258 8.16 5.43 3.65
N ILE A 259 8.54 4.15 3.70
CA ILE A 259 7.87 3.18 4.58
C ILE A 259 8.34 3.40 6.01
N LEU A 260 7.37 3.62 6.90
CA LEU A 260 7.65 3.89 8.31
C LEU A 260 8.21 2.65 9.03
N PRO A 261 8.90 2.83 10.16
CA PRO A 261 9.24 1.71 11.02
C PRO A 261 8.02 0.95 11.51
N GLY A 262 8.17 -0.36 11.68
CA GLY A 262 7.12 -1.25 12.16
C GLY A 262 7.26 -2.67 11.63
N LYS A 263 6.39 -3.56 12.10
CA LYS A 263 6.28 -4.92 11.57
C LYS A 263 5.20 -4.93 10.49
N TYR A 264 5.53 -5.39 9.30
CA TYR A 264 4.63 -5.42 8.14
C TYR A 264 4.40 -6.84 7.67
N GLU A 265 3.17 -7.11 7.26
CA GLU A 265 2.81 -8.25 6.40
C GLU A 265 3.10 -7.83 4.94
N PHE A 266 3.85 -8.67 4.22
CA PHE A 266 4.15 -8.47 2.80
C PHE A 266 3.34 -9.44 1.98
N SER A 267 2.60 -8.94 0.99
CA SER A 267 1.74 -9.78 0.17
C SER A 267 1.71 -9.35 -1.29
N TRP A 268 1.32 -10.28 -2.15
CA TRP A 268 1.09 -10.03 -3.57
C TRP A 268 -0.34 -10.36 -3.94
N ARG A 269 -0.99 -9.45 -4.67
CA ARG A 269 -2.28 -9.72 -5.31
C ARG A 269 -2.03 -10.27 -6.71
N MET A 270 -2.42 -11.51 -6.92
CA MET A 270 -2.13 -12.26 -8.13
C MET A 270 -3.29 -13.17 -8.56
N ARG A 271 -3.16 -13.71 -9.77
CA ARG A 271 -4.08 -14.67 -10.37
C ARG A 271 -3.28 -15.71 -11.15
N LEU A 272 -3.73 -16.97 -11.07
CA LEU A 272 -3.19 -18.08 -11.85
C LEU A 272 -4.22 -18.48 -12.92
N ASP A 273 -3.79 -18.58 -14.16
CA ASP A 273 -4.60 -19.15 -15.24
C ASP A 273 -4.58 -20.69 -15.15
N MET A 274 -5.56 -21.35 -15.78
CA MET A 274 -5.58 -22.83 -15.84
C MET A 274 -4.33 -23.41 -16.51
N SER A 275 -3.73 -22.65 -17.44
CA SER A 275 -2.49 -23.01 -18.12
C SER A 275 -1.24 -22.52 -17.38
N ALA A 276 -1.36 -22.06 -16.12
CA ALA A 276 -0.19 -21.60 -15.40
C ALA A 276 0.81 -22.75 -15.25
N GLU A 277 2.07 -22.48 -15.50
CA GLU A 277 3.14 -23.46 -15.42
C GLU A 277 4.37 -22.67 -15.03
N ILE A 278 4.98 -23.05 -13.93
CA ILE A 278 6.23 -22.45 -13.48
C ILE A 278 7.04 -23.64 -13.05
N ASP A 279 8.03 -23.99 -13.86
CA ASP A 279 9.03 -24.92 -13.39
C ASP A 279 10.11 -24.15 -12.63
N GLY A 280 10.55 -24.78 -11.55
CA GLY A 280 11.59 -24.28 -10.69
C GLY A 280 11.08 -23.24 -9.70
N THR A 281 11.98 -22.69 -8.92
CA THR A 281 11.60 -21.86 -7.79
C THR A 281 11.36 -20.41 -8.19
N THR A 282 10.19 -19.88 -7.85
CA THR A 282 9.91 -18.44 -7.95
C THR A 282 10.12 -17.78 -6.59
N GLU A 283 11.02 -16.81 -6.53
CA GLU A 283 11.36 -16.06 -5.33
C GLU A 283 10.58 -14.74 -5.29
N PHE A 284 9.97 -14.45 -4.14
CA PHE A 284 9.32 -13.19 -3.80
C PHE A 284 10.13 -12.51 -2.72
N LEU A 285 10.62 -11.31 -3.02
CA LEU A 285 11.56 -10.59 -2.17
C LEU A 285 10.94 -9.29 -1.68
N ALA A 286 11.19 -8.96 -0.41
CA ALA A 286 11.07 -7.61 0.12
C ALA A 286 12.33 -7.28 0.93
N VAL A 287 13.05 -6.25 0.50
CA VAL A 287 14.36 -5.84 1.01
C VAL A 287 14.25 -4.40 1.50
N PRO A 288 13.95 -4.17 2.80
CA PRO A 288 14.04 -2.84 3.38
C PRO A 288 15.50 -2.37 3.45
N GLU A 289 15.76 -1.07 3.23
CA GLU A 289 17.08 -0.47 3.45
C GLU A 289 17.56 -0.65 4.91
N TYR A 290 16.64 -0.50 5.87
CA TYR A 290 16.88 -0.69 7.29
C TYR A 290 15.82 -1.62 7.88
N GLY A 291 15.99 -2.93 7.71
CA GLY A 291 15.02 -3.90 8.20
C GLY A 291 15.41 -5.36 7.96
N THR A 292 14.46 -6.26 8.14
CA THR A 292 14.65 -7.70 7.88
C THR A 292 14.25 -8.06 6.46
N LEU A 293 15.12 -8.76 5.74
CA LEU A 293 14.83 -9.34 4.43
C LEU A 293 13.68 -10.37 4.52
N ILE A 294 12.74 -10.31 3.58
CA ILE A 294 11.87 -11.44 3.25
C ILE A 294 12.33 -12.06 1.94
N CYS A 295 12.46 -13.38 1.94
CA CYS A 295 12.57 -14.18 0.73
C CYS A 295 11.61 -15.38 0.86
N TYR A 296 10.49 -15.31 0.15
CA TYR A 296 9.52 -16.39 0.08
C TYR A 296 9.67 -17.13 -1.25
N ARG A 297 9.60 -18.45 -1.22
CA ARG A 297 9.86 -19.30 -2.38
C ARG A 297 8.64 -20.14 -2.71
N TRP A 298 8.17 -20.02 -3.95
CA TRP A 298 7.15 -20.89 -4.50
C TRP A 298 7.80 -21.98 -5.33
N THR A 299 7.50 -23.21 -4.97
CA THR A 299 7.78 -24.39 -5.80
C THR A 299 6.57 -24.71 -6.67
N ASP A 300 6.76 -25.62 -7.61
CA ASP A 300 5.72 -26.11 -8.51
C ASP A 300 4.52 -26.67 -7.70
N GLU A 301 4.78 -27.35 -6.57
CA GLU A 301 3.73 -27.90 -5.70
C GLU A 301 2.86 -26.79 -5.08
N ILE A 302 3.47 -25.71 -4.57
CA ILE A 302 2.73 -24.56 -4.01
C ILE A 302 1.85 -23.93 -5.08
N ILE A 303 2.34 -23.85 -6.32
CA ILE A 303 1.57 -23.28 -7.43
C ILE A 303 0.36 -24.15 -7.76
N GLN A 304 0.52 -25.48 -7.78
CA GLN A 304 -0.60 -26.39 -7.97
C GLN A 304 -1.61 -26.28 -6.82
N GLU A 305 -1.15 -26.18 -5.57
CA GLU A 305 -2.02 -25.95 -4.42
C GLU A 305 -2.82 -24.65 -4.58
N MET A 306 -2.16 -23.55 -4.94
CA MET A 306 -2.82 -22.25 -5.13
C MET A 306 -3.82 -22.28 -6.29
N LYS A 307 -3.53 -22.99 -7.39
CA LYS A 307 -4.50 -23.22 -8.47
C LYS A 307 -5.71 -24.01 -8.00
N ILE A 308 -5.52 -25.09 -7.24
CA ILE A 308 -6.63 -25.90 -6.72
C ILE A 308 -7.49 -25.04 -5.79
N LYS A 309 -6.83 -24.28 -4.90
CA LYS A 309 -7.50 -23.47 -3.87
C LYS A 309 -8.24 -22.26 -4.43
N HIS A 310 -7.67 -21.57 -5.41
CA HIS A 310 -8.17 -20.29 -5.91
C HIS A 310 -8.71 -20.34 -7.34
N GLY A 311 -8.47 -21.41 -8.08
CA GLY A 311 -8.83 -21.52 -9.50
C GLY A 311 -8.22 -20.38 -10.31
N THR A 312 -9.06 -19.69 -11.08
CA THR A 312 -8.71 -18.50 -11.85
C THR A 312 -9.11 -17.19 -11.17
N ALA A 313 -9.50 -17.22 -9.89
CA ALA A 313 -9.84 -16.01 -9.15
C ALA A 313 -8.59 -15.22 -8.76
N TRP A 314 -8.76 -13.91 -8.55
CA TRP A 314 -7.74 -13.09 -7.89
C TRP A 314 -7.63 -13.47 -6.42
N PHE A 315 -6.42 -13.62 -5.92
CA PHE A 315 -6.16 -13.89 -4.51
C PHE A 315 -4.95 -13.08 -4.00
N THR A 316 -4.82 -12.99 -2.68
CA THR A 316 -3.68 -12.36 -2.01
C THR A 316 -2.81 -13.45 -1.42
N ALA A 317 -1.58 -13.55 -1.90
CA ALA A 317 -0.57 -14.45 -1.39
C ALA A 317 0.27 -13.75 -0.32
N ASP A 318 0.24 -14.27 0.90
CA ASP A 318 1.09 -13.83 2.00
C ASP A 318 2.52 -14.37 1.81
N MET A 319 3.49 -13.47 1.81
CA MET A 319 4.92 -13.77 1.67
C MET A 319 5.66 -13.73 3.01
N GLY A 320 4.93 -13.50 4.11
CA GLY A 320 5.45 -13.42 5.47
C GLY A 320 5.59 -11.98 5.96
N THR A 321 6.35 -11.83 7.05
CA THR A 321 6.47 -10.54 7.76
C THR A 321 7.88 -9.99 7.74
N THR A 322 8.01 -8.67 7.60
CA THR A 322 9.28 -7.93 7.67
C THR A 322 9.20 -6.90 8.79
N THR A 323 10.31 -6.60 9.42
CA THR A 323 10.42 -5.48 10.36
C THR A 323 11.26 -4.39 9.73
N ILE A 324 10.73 -3.17 9.72
CA ILE A 324 11.41 -1.97 9.27
C ILE A 324 11.81 -1.19 10.52
N TYR A 325 13.11 -0.92 10.67
CA TYR A 325 13.68 -0.31 11.87
C TYR A 325 13.71 1.22 11.78
N LYS A 326 13.86 1.77 10.56
CA LYS A 326 13.90 3.20 10.27
C LYS A 326 13.07 3.50 9.02
N PRO A 327 12.61 4.74 8.81
CA PRO A 327 12.04 5.13 7.51
C PRO A 327 12.95 4.65 6.39
N SER A 328 12.39 3.83 5.50
CA SER A 328 13.18 3.10 4.51
C SER A 328 12.45 3.05 3.18
N THR A 329 13.23 2.95 2.11
CA THR A 329 12.75 2.35 0.88
C THR A 329 12.72 0.83 1.05
N VAL A 330 11.64 0.20 0.60
CA VAL A 330 11.53 -1.26 0.53
C VAL A 330 11.58 -1.67 -0.93
N TYR A 331 12.67 -2.33 -1.32
CA TYR A 331 12.80 -2.90 -2.66
C TYR A 331 12.04 -4.22 -2.71
N VAL A 332 11.24 -4.42 -3.74
CA VAL A 332 10.44 -5.63 -3.92
C VAL A 332 10.80 -6.29 -5.23
N ALA A 333 10.78 -7.62 -5.26
CA ALA A 333 11.02 -8.34 -6.51
C ALA A 333 10.27 -9.67 -6.59
N VAL A 334 10.01 -10.09 -7.83
CA VAL A 334 9.60 -11.46 -8.19
C VAL A 334 10.60 -11.99 -9.19
N ARG A 335 11.23 -13.11 -8.89
CA ARG A 335 12.31 -13.69 -9.71
C ARG A 335 12.10 -15.16 -9.94
N ASN A 336 12.34 -15.58 -11.16
CA ASN A 336 12.58 -16.99 -11.45
C ASN A 336 13.59 -17.08 -12.59
N TRP A 337 14.85 -17.33 -12.24
CA TRP A 337 15.96 -17.45 -13.19
C TRP A 337 16.27 -18.91 -13.53
N THR A 338 15.39 -19.84 -13.16
CA THR A 338 15.60 -21.27 -13.41
C THR A 338 15.41 -21.56 -14.90
N THR A 339 16.51 -21.58 -15.65
CA THR A 339 16.56 -21.97 -17.07
C THR A 339 16.85 -23.48 -17.20
N PRO A 340 16.43 -24.16 -18.29
CA PRO A 340 15.80 -23.64 -19.51
C PRO A 340 14.26 -23.58 -19.45
N TYR A 341 13.68 -23.81 -18.28
CA TYR A 341 12.25 -24.05 -18.19
C TYR A 341 11.41 -22.79 -18.41
N TRP A 342 10.30 -22.96 -19.12
CA TRP A 342 9.38 -21.86 -19.43
C TRP A 342 8.39 -21.64 -18.27
N LYS A 343 7.98 -20.38 -18.09
CA LYS A 343 7.00 -19.97 -17.10
C LYS A 343 5.86 -19.24 -17.80
N GLN A 344 4.62 -19.53 -17.46
CA GLN A 344 3.43 -19.00 -18.11
C GLN A 344 2.22 -18.93 -17.18
N GLY A 345 1.22 -18.12 -17.55
CA GLY A 345 -0.12 -18.12 -16.97
C GLY A 345 -0.27 -17.41 -15.62
N LEU A 346 0.65 -16.53 -15.25
CA LEU A 346 0.53 -15.70 -14.04
C LEU A 346 0.06 -14.30 -14.39
N SER A 347 -0.70 -13.68 -13.51
CA SER A 347 -0.99 -12.24 -13.56
C SER A 347 -0.71 -11.60 -12.21
N TRP A 348 -0.04 -10.45 -12.20
CA TRP A 348 0.21 -9.64 -11.01
C TRP A 348 -0.50 -8.30 -11.12
N ASP A 349 -1.17 -7.90 -10.05
CA ASP A 349 -1.82 -6.60 -9.95
C ASP A 349 -0.96 -5.61 -9.16
N CYS A 350 -0.63 -5.97 -7.92
CA CYS A 350 0.19 -5.15 -7.03
C CYS A 350 0.84 -6.01 -5.95
N CYS A 351 1.84 -5.43 -5.30
CA CYS A 351 2.32 -5.91 -4.01
C CYS A 351 1.99 -4.89 -2.92
N GLU A 352 1.86 -5.39 -1.69
CA GLU A 352 1.36 -4.61 -0.57
C GLU A 352 2.18 -4.85 0.69
N LEU A 353 2.44 -3.78 1.43
CA LEU A 353 2.89 -3.81 2.82
C LEU A 353 1.74 -3.33 3.72
N LYS A 354 1.38 -4.16 4.70
CA LYS A 354 0.36 -3.84 5.69
C LYS A 354 0.99 -3.82 7.06
N LEU A 355 0.94 -2.67 7.73
CA LEU A 355 1.44 -2.54 9.10
C LEU A 355 0.60 -3.44 10.01
N LEU A 356 1.27 -4.34 10.74
CA LEU A 356 0.62 -5.23 11.69
C LEU A 356 0.40 -4.49 13.01
N PRO A 357 -0.81 -4.59 13.60
CA PRO A 357 -1.03 -4.11 14.95
C PRO A 357 -0.21 -4.95 15.94
N LEU A 358 -0.02 -4.43 17.16
CA LEU A 358 0.48 -5.27 18.24
C LEU A 358 -0.47 -6.46 18.39
N GLN A 359 0.08 -7.68 18.32
CA GLN A 359 -0.63 -8.79 18.93
C GLN A 359 -0.66 -8.48 20.42
N SER A 360 -1.85 -8.30 20.98
CA SER A 360 -2.03 -8.34 22.43
C SER A 360 -1.35 -9.61 22.89
N LYS A 361 -0.35 -9.51 23.77
CA LYS A 361 0.20 -10.69 24.42
C LYS A 361 -1.01 -11.40 25.01
N GLU A 362 -1.37 -12.56 24.47
CA GLU A 362 -2.38 -13.43 25.08
C GLU A 362 -1.81 -13.76 26.45
N GLY A 363 -2.39 -13.11 27.47
CA GLY A 363 -1.99 -13.19 28.86
C GLY A 363 -2.71 -14.31 29.58
#